data_AF-A0A2N2IFT8-F1
#
_entry.id   AF-A0A2N2IFT8-F1
#
_cell.length_a   1.000
_cell.length_b   1.000
_cell.length_c   1.000
_cell.angle_alpha   90.00
_cell.angle_beta   90.00
_cell.angle_gamma   90.00
#
_symmetry.space_group_name_H-M   'P 1'
#
loop_
_entity.id
_entity.type
_entity.pdbx_description
1 polymer ?
#
loop_
_entity_poly.entity_id
_entity_poly.type
_entity_poly.pdbx_seq_one_letter_code
_entity_poly.pdbx_strand_id
1 'polypeptide(L)' 'MDLSALELALRNAAGAVVADPRLVRRVIKHHKRIPGLVPHGRCYPIARRELLDLIGAEEMGLTPSDIPDPTILIARP' A
#
# COMPACT_ATOMS: atom_id res chain seq x y z
N MET A 1 17.27 11.38 9.02
CA MET A 1 16.66 10.05 9.22
C MET A 1 16.51 9.44 7.84
N ASP A 2 17.10 8.26 7.60
CA ASP A 2 16.98 7.59 6.31
C ASP A 2 15.61 6.89 6.23
N LEU A 3 14.68 7.51 5.50
CA LEU A 3 13.32 7.00 5.35
C LEU A 3 13.29 5.69 4.53
N SER A 4 14.22 5.51 3.60
CA SER A 4 14.28 4.31 2.77
C SER A 4 14.63 3.08 3.59
N ALA A 5 15.58 3.22 4.53
CA ALA A 5 15.91 2.15 5.46
C ALA A 5 14.73 1.77 6.37
N LEU A 6 13.95 2.76 6.82
CA LEU A 6 12.75 2.52 7.62
C LEU A 6 11.64 1.83 6.82
N GLU A 7 11.38 2.27 5.59
CA GLU A 7 10.39 1.66 4.69
C GLU A 7 10.75 0.19 4.37
N LEU A 8 12.03 -0.10 4.16
CA LEU A 8 12.53 -1.47 3.98
C LEU A 8 12.35 -2.31 5.26
N ALA A 9 12.66 -1.74 6.42
CA ALA A 9 12.48 -2.43 7.70
C ALA A 9 11.00 -2.75 7.97
N LEU A 10 10.09 -1.81 7.71
CA LEU A 10 8.64 -2.02 7.84
C LEU A 10 8.12 -3.13 6.92
N ARG A 11 8.62 -3.18 5.69
CA ARG A 11 8.28 -4.24 4.74
C ARG A 11 8.73 -5.61 5.24
N ASN A 12 9.98 -5.72 5.67
CA ASN A 12 10.56 -6.99 6.09
C ASN A 12 10.00 -7.48 7.43
N ALA A 13 9.74 -6.58 8.38
CA ALA A 13 9.30 -6.95 9.72
C ALA A 13 7.77 -7.08 9.87
N ALA A 14 7.00 -6.24 9.17
CA ALA A 14 5.56 -6.12 9.36
C ALA A 14 4.73 -6.41 8.09
N GLY A 15 5.38 -6.72 6.97
CA GLY A 15 4.69 -6.89 5.70
C GLY A 15 4.06 -5.60 5.18
N ALA A 16 4.56 -4.44 5.61
CA ALA A 16 3.95 -3.15 5.34
C ALA A 16 4.64 -2.42 4.18
N VAL A 17 3.84 -1.87 3.26
CA VAL A 17 4.30 -1.03 2.16
C VAL A 17 3.87 0.40 2.43
N VAL A 18 4.84 1.30 2.52
CA VAL A 18 4.59 2.74 2.65
C VAL A 18 4.29 3.32 1.27
N ALA A 19 3.19 4.05 1.12
CA ALA A 19 2.71 4.54 -0.17
C ALA A 19 2.14 5.97 -0.08
N ASP A 20 1.95 6.59 -1.24
CA ASP A 20 1.30 7.90 -1.34
C ASP A 20 -0.14 7.84 -0.77
N PRO A 21 -0.57 8.80 0.06
CA PRO A 21 -1.91 8.80 0.65
C PRO A 21 -3.06 8.79 -0.37
N ARG A 22 -2.88 9.32 -1.58
CA ARG A 22 -3.88 9.28 -2.66
C ARG A 22 -3.96 7.89 -3.25
N LEU A 23 -2.83 7.20 -3.41
CA LEU A 23 -2.77 5.81 -3.87
C LEU A 23 -3.51 4.90 -2.88
N VAL A 24 -3.27 5.04 -1.58
CA VAL A 24 -3.99 4.25 -0.55
C VAL A 24 -5.50 4.47 -0.64
N ARG A 25 -5.95 5.72 -0.75
CA ARG A 25 -7.39 6.04 -0.91
C ARG A 25 -7.96 5.45 -2.19
N ARG A 26 -7.22 5.51 -3.30
CA ARG A 26 -7.64 4.94 -4.59
C ARG A 26 -7.81 3.43 -4.49
N VAL A 27 -6.85 2.73 -3.90
CA VAL A 27 -6.94 1.28 -3.63
C VAL A 27 -8.16 0.96 -2.77
N ILE A 28 -8.39 1.68 -1.68
CA ILE A 28 -9.56 1.44 -0.81
C ILE A 28 -10.88 1.60 -1.59
N LYS A 29 -11.01 2.67 -2.39
CA LYS A 29 -12.22 2.93 -3.18
C LYS A 29 -12.48 1.81 -4.18
N HIS A 30 -11.47 1.40 -4.94
CA HIS A 30 -11.64 0.35 -5.95
C HIS A 30 -11.86 -1.02 -5.32
N HIS A 31 -11.08 -1.40 -4.30
CA HIS A 31 -11.22 -2.68 -3.61
C HIS A 31 -12.62 -2.79 -2.94
N LYS A 32 -13.07 -1.76 -2.22
CA LYS A 32 -14.38 -1.78 -1.56
C LYS A 32 -15.56 -1.41 -2.48
N ARG A 33 -15.31 -1.04 -3.74
CA ARG A 33 -16.32 -0.58 -4.71
C ARG A 33 -17.18 0.56 -4.16
N ILE A 34 -16.58 1.46 -3.38
CA ILE A 34 -17.29 2.57 -2.75
C ILE A 34 -17.08 3.88 -3.54
N PRO A 35 -18.15 4.60 -3.89
CA PRO A 35 -18.04 5.98 -4.33
C PRO A 35 -17.85 6.90 -3.11
N GLY A 36 -17.07 7.98 -3.25
CA GLY A 36 -17.01 9.05 -2.24
C GLY A 36 -15.85 9.00 -1.24
N LEU A 37 -16.14 9.31 0.03
CA LEU A 37 -15.15 9.54 1.10
C LEU A 37 -14.57 8.22 1.64
N VAL A 38 -13.28 8.21 1.96
CA VAL A 38 -12.62 7.12 2.69
C VAL A 38 -12.29 7.61 4.11
N PRO A 39 -13.08 7.24 5.13
CA PRO A 39 -12.92 7.77 6.49
C PRO A 39 -11.55 7.45 7.11
N HIS A 40 -10.97 6.30 6.76
CA HIS A 40 -9.69 5.83 7.29
C HIS A 40 -8.73 5.46 6.15
N GLY A 41 -8.15 6.48 5.51
CA GLY A 41 -7.20 6.31 4.40
C GLY A 41 -5.73 6.21 4.81
N ARG A 42 -5.44 5.89 6.10
CA ARG A 42 -4.07 5.87 6.65
C ARG A 42 -3.41 4.50 6.58
N CYS A 43 -4.19 3.44 6.70
CA CYS A 43 -3.70 2.09 6.53
C CYS A 43 -4.78 1.19 5.93
N TYR A 44 -4.37 0.18 5.17
CA TYR A 44 -5.32 -0.75 4.55
C TYR A 44 -4.68 -2.12 4.26
N PRO A 45 -5.21 -3.22 4.83
CA PRO A 45 -4.76 -4.56 4.49
C PRO A 45 -5.34 -5.00 3.13
N ILE A 46 -4.53 -5.69 2.33
CA ILE A 46 -4.94 -6.20 1.01
C ILE A 46 -4.06 -7.40 0.61
N ALA A 47 -4.62 -8.37 -0.13
CA ALA A 47 -3.81 -9.45 -0.71
C ALA A 47 -2.94 -8.89 -1.85
N ARG A 48 -1.74 -9.44 -2.05
CA ARG A 48 -0.84 -8.94 -3.11
C ARG A 48 -1.48 -8.98 -4.48
N ARG A 49 -2.18 -10.08 -4.81
CA ARG A 49 -2.85 -10.23 -6.09
C ARG A 49 -3.88 -9.13 -6.32
N GLU A 50 -4.75 -8.90 -5.33
CA GLU A 50 -5.79 -7.87 -5.42
C GLU A 50 -5.20 -6.46 -5.52
N LEU A 51 -4.06 -6.20 -4.88
CA LEU A 51 -3.36 -4.93 -5.00
C LEU A 51 -2.82 -4.73 -6.43
N LEU A 52 -2.18 -5.76 -6.99
CA LEU A 52 -1.62 -5.73 -8.34
C LEU A 52 -2.70 -5.68 -9.43
N ASP A 53 -3.91 -6.17 -9.16
CA ASP A 53 -5.07 -6.01 -10.05
C ASP A 53 -5.60 -4.55 -10.07
N LEU A 54 -5.26 -3.75 -9.06
CA LEU A 54 -5.74 -2.37 -8.90
C LEU A 54 -4.71 -1.31 -9.30
N ILE A 55 -3.43 -1.56 -9.05
CA ILE A 55 -2.31 -0.64 -9.33
C ILE A 55 -1.04 -1.41 -9.67
N GLY A 56 -0.15 -0.80 -10.45
CA GLY A 56 1.18 -1.35 -10.72
C GLY A 56 2.11 -1.25 -9.51
N ALA A 57 3.06 -2.18 -9.38
CA ALA A 57 4.08 -2.13 -8.31
C ALA A 57 5.00 -0.90 -8.46
N GLU A 58 5.26 -0.50 -9.70
CA GLU A 58 6.05 0.66 -10.09
C GLU A 58 5.44 1.97 -9.62
N GLU A 59 4.11 2.06 -9.47
CA GLU A 59 3.44 3.22 -8.89
C GLU A 59 3.79 3.43 -7.42
N MET A 60 4.26 2.38 -6.74
CA MET A 60 4.81 2.41 -5.38
C MET A 60 6.35 2.47 -5.37
N GLY A 61 6.99 2.52 -6.55
CA GLY A 61 8.45 2.44 -6.68
C GLY A 61 9.02 1.06 -6.35
N LEU A 62 8.23 0.00 -6.50
CA LEU A 62 8.57 -1.38 -6.14
C LEU A 62 8.49 -2.32 -7.35
N THR A 63 9.06 -3.51 -7.20
CA THR A 63 8.77 -4.65 -8.08
C THR A 63 7.66 -5.52 -7.46
N PRO A 64 6.94 -6.33 -8.25
CA PRO A 64 5.91 -7.23 -7.72
C PRO A 64 6.44 -8.20 -6.64
N SER A 65 7.70 -8.63 -6.77
CA SER A 65 8.40 -9.49 -5.78
C SER A 65 8.71 -8.78 -4.47
N ASP A 66 8.79 -7.45 -4.47
CA ASP A 66 9.00 -6.67 -3.25
C ASP A 66 7.73 -6.57 -2.39
N ILE A 67 6.57 -6.95 -2.90
CA ILE A 67 5.30 -6.81 -2.19
C ILE A 67 5.05 -8.09 -1.37
N PRO A 68 4.96 -8.01 -0.03
CA PRO A 68 4.59 -9.13 0.82
C PRO A 68 3.17 -9.62 0.54
N ASP A 69 2.84 -10.85 0.93
CA ASP A 69 1.49 -11.40 0.79
C ASP A 69 1.09 -12.17 2.05
N PRO A 70 0.11 -11.67 2.83
CA PRO A 70 -0.65 -10.42 2.62
C PRO A 70 0.20 -9.16 2.88
N THR A 71 -0.26 -7.99 2.40
CA THR A 71 0.40 -6.70 2.64
C THR A 71 -0.51 -5.70 3.34
N ILE A 72 0.11 -4.76 4.06
CA ILE A 72 -0.56 -3.60 4.66
C ILE A 72 -0.03 -2.34 3.99
N LEU A 73 -0.91 -1.59 3.32
CA LEU A 73 -0.57 -0.26 2.84
C LEU A 73 -0.57 0.71 4.01
N ILE A 74 0.46 1.55 4.12
CA ILE A 74 0.54 2.64 5.10
C ILE A 74 0.77 3.95 4.34
N ALA A 75 -0.11 4.92 4.55
CA ALA A 75 0.01 6.23 3.93
C ALA A 75 1.20 7.00 4.55
N ARG A 76 2.02 7.63 3.70
CA ARG A 76 3.04 8.59 4.18
C ARG A 76 2.39 9.72 5.01
N PRO A 77 3.04 10.22 6.07
CA PRO A 77 2.55 11.33 6.87
C PRO A 77 2.29 12.60 6.07
#